data_AF-A0A518C2Y6-F1
#
_entry.id   AF-A0A518C2Y6-F1
#
_cell.length_a   1.000
_cell.length_b   1.000
_cell.length_c   1.000
_cell.angle_alpha   90.00
_cell.angle_beta   90.00
_cell.angle_gamma   90.00
#
_symmetry.space_group_name_H-M   'P 1'
#
loop_
_entity.id
_entity.type
_entity.pdbx_description
1 polymer ?
#
loop_
_entity_poly.entity_id
_entity_poly.type
_entity_poly.pdbx_seq_one_letter_code
_entity_poly.pdbx_strand_id
1 'polypeptide(L)'
;MEHLSHEPAFKITFTPSRVDGMTEVSSVTVWPNKLEVETADGTQEFRFEEIGKIQESEIMRFMRRLGGAKPFGMLVADRDWFHPPKDRYFRFYTDPPMTVYMPTNDSEDYEESVFFRVQAVIRCGGYETYDMG
;
A
#
# COMPACT_ATOMS: atom_id res chain seq x y z
N MET A 1 -33.38 -12.28 -11.16
CA MET A 1 -32.24 -12.88 -10.45
C MET A 1 -31.02 -12.06 -10.84
N GLU A 2 -30.75 -11.02 -10.08
CA GLU A 2 -29.52 -10.24 -10.24
C GLU A 2 -28.35 -11.13 -9.83
N HIS A 3 -27.48 -11.43 -10.78
CA HIS A 3 -26.17 -11.97 -10.48
C HIS A 3 -25.38 -10.85 -9.77
N LEU A 4 -25.50 -10.80 -8.44
CA LEU A 4 -24.51 -10.13 -7.60
C LEU A 4 -23.23 -10.95 -7.69
N SER A 5 -22.45 -10.73 -8.75
CA SER A 5 -21.04 -11.11 -8.75
C SER A 5 -20.38 -10.42 -7.56
N HIS A 6 -20.20 -11.16 -6.47
CA HIS A 6 -19.24 -10.80 -5.45
C HIS A 6 -17.85 -10.98 -6.07
N GLU A 7 -17.47 -10.09 -6.98
CA GLU A 7 -16.04 -9.83 -7.16
C GLU A 7 -15.56 -9.35 -5.79
N PRO A 8 -14.61 -10.05 -5.14
CA PRO A 8 -14.06 -9.53 -3.91
C PRO A 8 -13.51 -8.16 -4.25
N ALA A 9 -13.96 -7.13 -3.54
CA ALA A 9 -13.43 -5.80 -3.72
C ALA A 9 -11.94 -5.86 -3.35
N PHE A 10 -11.06 -6.07 -4.35
CA PHE A 10 -9.61 -6.16 -4.17
C PHE A 10 -8.99 -4.80 -3.79
N LYS A 11 -9.82 -3.85 -3.34
CA LYS A 11 -9.42 -2.53 -2.92
C LYS A 11 -9.96 -2.24 -1.53
N ILE A 12 -9.30 -1.36 -0.82
CA ILE A 12 -9.76 -0.85 0.47
C ILE A 12 -9.73 0.68 0.45
N THR A 13 -10.85 1.29 0.81
CA THR A 13 -10.96 2.73 1.00
C THR A 13 -11.15 3.02 2.49
N PHE A 14 -10.41 4.00 3.00
CA PHE A 14 -10.51 4.43 4.39
C PHE A 14 -10.15 5.91 4.55
N THR A 15 -10.60 6.51 5.64
CA THR A 15 -10.18 7.86 6.05
C THR A 15 -8.98 7.72 6.98
N PRO A 16 -7.78 8.21 6.59
CA PRO A 16 -6.59 8.12 7.42
C PRO A 16 -6.72 9.04 8.65
N SER A 17 -6.06 8.70 9.75
CA SER A 17 -5.99 9.59 10.92
C SER A 17 -5.17 10.86 10.63
N ARG A 18 -4.11 10.72 9.82
CA ARG A 18 -3.31 11.79 9.23
C ARG A 18 -2.57 11.29 8.00
N VAL A 19 -2.08 12.21 7.17
CA VAL A 19 -1.16 11.93 6.08
C VAL A 19 -0.02 12.94 6.13
N ASP A 20 1.22 12.44 6.10
CA ASP A 20 2.40 13.28 5.97
C ASP A 20 2.89 13.28 4.52
N GLY A 21 3.36 14.43 4.03
CA GLY A 21 3.81 14.61 2.64
C GLY A 21 2.73 15.03 1.65
N MET A 22 1.47 15.15 2.10
CA MET A 22 0.33 15.61 1.30
C MET A 22 -0.68 16.33 2.19
N THR A 23 -1.29 17.40 1.68
CA THR A 23 -2.26 18.23 2.43
C THR A 23 -3.71 17.86 2.08
N GLU A 24 -4.62 18.08 3.02
CA GLU A 24 -6.07 18.00 2.81
C GLU A 24 -6.58 16.65 2.27
N VAL A 25 -5.92 15.55 2.67
CA VAL A 25 -6.36 14.20 2.32
C VAL A 25 -7.63 13.82 3.09
N SER A 26 -8.69 13.49 2.37
CA SER A 26 -9.98 13.09 2.92
C SER A 26 -10.19 11.57 2.92
N SER A 27 -9.61 10.86 1.96
CA SER A 27 -9.63 9.40 1.91
C SER A 27 -8.46 8.84 1.10
N VAL A 28 -8.13 7.60 1.40
CA VAL A 28 -7.12 6.81 0.68
C VAL A 28 -7.77 5.53 0.21
N THR A 29 -7.57 5.20 -1.06
CA THR A 29 -7.97 3.91 -1.65
C THR A 29 -6.74 3.16 -2.12
N VAL A 30 -6.50 1.99 -1.54
CA VAL A 30 -5.43 1.09 -1.96
C VAL A 30 -6.03 0.06 -2.91
N TRP A 31 -5.46 -0.04 -4.10
CA TRP A 31 -5.74 -1.06 -5.10
C TRP A 31 -4.55 -2.02 -5.20
N PRO A 32 -4.69 -3.17 -5.88
CA PRO A 32 -3.58 -4.11 -6.01
C PRO A 32 -2.34 -3.51 -6.69
N ASN A 33 -2.53 -2.56 -7.61
CA ASN A 33 -1.47 -2.01 -8.45
C ASN A 33 -1.26 -0.49 -8.28
N LYS A 34 -2.02 0.18 -7.42
CA LYS A 34 -1.97 1.63 -7.27
C LYS A 34 -2.54 2.10 -5.93
N LEU A 35 -2.23 3.35 -5.62
CA LEU A 35 -2.81 4.13 -4.55
C LEU A 35 -3.59 5.29 -5.16
N GLU A 36 -4.82 5.50 -4.71
CA GLU A 36 -5.60 6.70 -5.01
C GLU A 36 -5.78 7.50 -3.73
N VAL A 37 -5.59 8.81 -3.80
CA VAL A 37 -5.74 9.72 -2.67
C VAL A 37 -6.71 10.83 -3.04
N GLU A 38 -7.78 10.96 -2.27
CA GLU A 38 -8.77 12.01 -2.48
C GLU A 38 -8.39 13.24 -1.66
N THR A 39 -8.25 14.39 -2.33
CA THR A 39 -7.94 15.68 -1.72
C THR A 39 -9.01 16.71 -2.05
N ALA A 40 -8.94 17.90 -1.45
CA ALA A 40 -9.84 19.01 -1.79
C ALA A 40 -9.74 19.41 -3.28
N ASP A 41 -8.57 19.25 -3.89
CA ASP A 41 -8.30 19.58 -5.29
C ASP A 41 -8.63 18.43 -6.28
N GLY A 42 -9.07 17.29 -5.75
CA GLY A 42 -9.46 16.09 -6.52
C GLY A 42 -8.62 14.86 -6.21
N THR A 43 -8.76 13.84 -7.06
CA THR A 43 -8.12 12.53 -6.90
C THR A 43 -6.71 12.51 -7.50
N GLN A 44 -5.73 12.05 -6.72
CA GLN A 44 -4.37 11.79 -7.18
C GLN A 44 -4.10 10.27 -7.22
N GLU A 45 -3.50 9.80 -8.30
CA GLU A 45 -3.18 8.38 -8.52
C GLU A 45 -1.66 8.18 -8.50
N PHE A 46 -1.20 7.16 -7.77
CA PHE A 46 0.19 6.72 -7.73
C PHE A 46 0.28 5.25 -8.08
N ARG A 47 0.92 4.91 -9.20
CA ARG A 47 1.04 3.51 -9.64
C ARG A 47 2.22 2.86 -8.95
N PHE A 48 2.02 1.63 -8.48
CA PHE A 48 3.06 0.88 -7.79
C PHE A 48 4.26 0.54 -8.68
N GLU A 49 4.04 0.38 -9.98
CA GLU A 49 5.13 0.20 -10.95
C GLU A 49 6.02 1.44 -11.13
N GLU A 50 5.49 2.64 -10.83
CA GLU A 50 6.20 3.92 -10.97
C GLU A 50 6.93 4.32 -9.69
N ILE A 51 6.32 4.04 -8.52
CA ILE A 51 6.90 4.38 -7.21
C ILE A 51 7.76 3.26 -6.62
N GLY A 52 7.58 2.03 -7.12
CA GLY A 52 8.18 0.84 -6.54
C GLY A 52 9.69 0.78 -6.70
N LYS A 53 10.37 0.24 -5.68
CA LYS A 53 11.81 0.01 -5.66
C LYS A 53 12.10 -1.48 -5.72
N ILE A 54 13.00 -1.88 -6.61
CA ILE A 54 13.48 -3.26 -6.66
C ILE A 54 14.48 -3.45 -5.53
N GLN A 55 14.25 -4.44 -4.66
CA GLN A 55 15.26 -4.87 -3.72
C GLN A 55 16.34 -5.64 -4.49
N GLU A 56 17.40 -4.95 -4.93
CA GLU A 56 18.52 -5.60 -5.62
C GLU A 56 19.28 -6.52 -4.64
N SER A 57 18.93 -7.80 -4.63
CA SER A 57 19.79 -8.85 -4.08
C SER A 57 20.78 -9.33 -5.14
N GLU A 58 22.00 -9.74 -4.73
CA GLU A 58 22.99 -10.30 -5.64
C GLU A 58 22.46 -11.52 -6.42
N ILE A 59 21.54 -12.28 -5.81
CA ILE A 59 20.83 -13.42 -6.41
C ILE A 59 19.90 -12.96 -7.55
N MET A 60 19.21 -11.82 -7.41
CA MET A 60 18.40 -11.26 -8.50
C MET A 60 19.26 -10.77 -9.67
N ARG A 61 20.42 -10.18 -9.39
CA ARG A 61 21.38 -9.77 -10.44
C ARG A 61 21.88 -10.98 -11.24
N PHE A 62 22.01 -12.14 -10.58
CA PHE A 62 22.33 -13.41 -11.23
C PHE A 62 21.14 -13.98 -12.03
N MET A 63 19.92 -13.97 -11.48
CA MET A 63 18.71 -14.46 -12.15
C MET A 63 18.30 -13.63 -13.37
N ARG A 64 18.53 -12.31 -13.36
CA ARG A 64 18.35 -11.43 -14.54
C ARG A 64 19.25 -11.81 -15.71
N ARG A 65 20.46 -12.34 -15.46
CA ARG A 65 21.37 -12.83 -16.52
C ARG A 65 20.86 -14.09 -17.22
N LEU A 66 19.93 -14.83 -16.61
CA LEU A 66 19.35 -16.06 -17.14
C LEU A 66 18.02 -15.83 -17.88
N GLY A 67 17.59 -14.58 -18.05
CA GLY A 67 16.59 -14.18 -19.06
C GLY A 67 15.12 -14.52 -18.78
N GLY A 68 14.72 -14.84 -17.54
CA GLY A 68 13.38 -15.40 -17.30
C GLY A 68 12.54 -14.92 -16.11
N ALA A 69 13.08 -14.12 -15.17
CA ALA A 69 12.31 -13.75 -13.98
C ALA A 69 11.76 -12.32 -14.05
N LYS A 70 10.42 -12.17 -13.94
CA LYS A 70 9.83 -10.89 -13.48
C LYS A 70 10.43 -10.57 -12.11
N PRO A 71 10.74 -9.31 -11.79
CA PRO A 71 11.24 -8.95 -10.46
C PRO A 71 10.18 -9.35 -9.43
N PHE A 72 10.44 -10.42 -8.69
CA PHE A 72 9.71 -10.70 -7.46
C PHE A 72 10.11 -9.63 -6.43
N GLY A 73 9.18 -9.12 -5.61
CA GLY A 73 9.52 -8.22 -4.50
C GLY A 73 9.80 -6.76 -4.90
N MET A 74 8.96 -6.15 -5.74
CA MET A 74 8.96 -4.69 -5.85
C MET A 74 8.35 -4.10 -4.58
N LEU A 75 9.17 -3.43 -3.78
CA LEU A 75 8.75 -2.76 -2.56
C LEU A 75 8.10 -1.44 -2.91
N VAL A 76 6.90 -1.18 -2.40
CA VAL A 76 6.14 0.05 -2.71
C VAL A 76 6.00 0.98 -1.52
N ALA A 77 6.26 0.46 -0.31
CA ALA A 77 6.17 1.20 0.92
C ALA A 77 7.01 0.56 2.03
N ASP A 78 7.47 1.38 2.98
CA ASP A 78 7.81 0.92 4.31
C ASP A 78 6.54 0.85 5.17
N ARG A 79 6.51 0.00 6.19
CA ARG A 79 5.38 -0.09 7.13
C ARG A 79 5.86 -0.28 8.56
N ASP A 80 5.00 0.09 9.51
CA ASP A 80 5.24 -0.14 10.93
C ASP A 80 3.91 -0.36 11.66
N TRP A 81 3.79 -1.55 12.28
CA TRP A 81 2.59 -1.99 13.00
C TRP A 81 2.69 -1.76 14.51
N PHE A 82 3.89 -1.56 15.07
CA PHE A 82 4.15 -1.59 16.52
C PHE A 82 3.81 -0.26 17.22
N HIS A 83 2.67 0.31 16.84
CA HIS A 83 2.11 1.56 17.35
C HIS A 83 0.62 1.36 17.70
N PRO A 84 0.04 2.24 18.53
CA PRO A 84 -1.42 2.32 18.68
C PRO A 84 -2.11 2.45 17.31
N PRO A 85 -3.36 1.96 17.14
CA PRO A 85 -4.01 1.84 15.83
C PRO A 85 -3.84 3.05 14.91
N LYS A 86 -4.17 4.24 15.41
CA LYS A 86 -4.10 5.50 14.65
C LYS A 86 -2.69 5.92 14.20
N ASP A 87 -1.64 5.38 14.82
CA ASP A 87 -0.23 5.76 14.60
C ASP A 87 0.53 4.71 13.77
N ARG A 88 -0.10 3.58 13.45
CA ARG A 88 0.40 2.60 12.46
C ARG A 88 0.37 3.20 11.07
N TYR A 89 1.32 2.86 10.21
CA TYR A 89 1.43 3.52 8.91
C TYR A 89 2.03 2.68 7.79
N PHE A 90 1.79 3.18 6.57
CA PHE A 90 2.55 2.84 5.37
C PHE A 90 3.19 4.11 4.82
N ARG A 91 4.51 4.10 4.64
CA ARG A 91 5.27 5.15 3.97
C ARG A 91 5.50 4.75 2.52
N PHE A 92 4.65 5.20 1.63
CA PHE A 92 4.75 4.94 0.19
C PHE A 92 5.93 5.70 -0.42
N TYR A 93 6.58 5.06 -1.40
CA TYR A 93 7.76 5.59 -2.09
C TYR A 93 7.43 6.61 -3.19
N THR A 94 6.34 7.35 -3.05
CA THR A 94 6.01 8.49 -3.91
C THR A 94 7.13 9.54 -3.90
N ASP A 95 7.09 10.49 -4.84
CA ASP A 95 8.00 11.64 -4.87
C ASP A 95 7.20 12.95 -4.81
N PRO A 96 7.17 13.67 -3.68
CA PRO A 96 7.86 13.34 -2.43
C PRO A 96 7.25 12.13 -1.69
N PRO A 97 7.98 11.46 -0.76
CA PRO A 97 7.46 10.32 -0.01
C PRO A 97 6.26 10.70 0.86
N MET A 98 5.21 9.87 0.79
CA MET A 98 3.96 10.08 1.51
C MET A 98 3.75 9.01 2.57
N THR A 99 3.39 9.42 3.79
CA THR A 99 3.09 8.49 4.89
C THR A 99 1.62 8.54 5.21
N VAL A 100 0.93 7.39 5.06
CA VAL A 100 -0.50 7.24 5.34
C VAL A 100 -0.66 6.49 6.65
N TYR A 101 -1.35 7.11 7.60
CA TYR A 101 -1.63 6.52 8.90
C TYR A 101 -3.02 5.86 8.92
N MET A 102 -3.15 4.79 9.69
CA MET A 102 -4.40 4.02 9.78
C MET A 102 -5.52 4.85 10.45
N PRO A 103 -6.81 4.50 10.23
CA PRO A 103 -7.94 5.23 10.80
C PRO A 103 -7.88 5.36 12.32
N THR A 104 -8.43 6.46 12.85
CA THR A 104 -8.50 6.71 14.30
C THR A 104 -9.29 5.64 15.06
N ASN A 105 -10.26 5.02 14.41
CA ASN A 105 -11.17 4.00 14.95
C ASN A 105 -10.90 2.60 14.37
N ASP A 106 -9.66 2.33 13.96
CA ASP A 106 -9.25 1.00 13.46
C ASP A 106 -9.16 -0.04 14.59
N SER A 107 -9.21 -1.33 14.23
CA SER A 107 -9.12 -2.44 15.19
C SER A 107 -7.73 -2.57 15.81
N GLU A 108 -7.67 -2.93 17.09
CA GLU A 108 -6.40 -3.32 17.73
C GLU A 108 -5.93 -4.70 17.25
N ASP A 109 -6.88 -5.58 16.90
CA ASP A 109 -6.62 -6.92 16.41
C ASP A 109 -6.05 -6.90 14.98
N TYR A 110 -4.90 -7.55 14.79
CA TYR A 110 -4.15 -7.47 13.54
C TYR A 110 -4.96 -7.92 12.32
N GLU A 111 -5.55 -9.11 12.38
CA GLU A 111 -6.25 -9.69 11.23
C GLU A 111 -7.52 -8.93 10.84
N GLU A 112 -8.07 -8.13 11.75
CA GLU A 112 -9.26 -7.30 11.52
C GLU A 112 -8.91 -5.87 11.09
N SER A 113 -7.66 -5.45 11.27
CA SER A 113 -7.21 -4.08 11.02
C SER A 113 -7.22 -3.68 9.54
N VAL A 114 -7.40 -2.39 9.29
CA VAL A 114 -7.16 -1.80 7.96
C VAL A 114 -5.73 -2.03 7.51
N PHE A 115 -4.77 -2.02 8.43
CA PHE A 115 -3.36 -2.28 8.11
C PHE A 115 -3.14 -3.65 7.46
N PHE A 116 -3.68 -4.71 8.05
CA PHE A 116 -3.59 -6.06 7.49
C PHE A 116 -4.25 -6.13 6.11
N ARG A 117 -5.42 -5.49 5.96
CA ARG A 117 -6.15 -5.44 4.69
C ARG A 117 -5.37 -4.67 3.61
N VAL A 118 -4.72 -3.56 3.95
CA VAL A 118 -3.84 -2.81 3.03
C VAL A 118 -2.69 -3.70 2.57
N GLN A 119 -2.01 -4.38 3.50
CA GLN A 119 -0.93 -5.30 3.14
C GLN A 119 -1.43 -6.44 2.23
N ALA A 120 -2.58 -7.02 2.53
CA ALA A 120 -3.18 -8.08 1.74
C ALA A 120 -3.48 -7.61 0.31
N VAL A 121 -4.07 -6.42 0.15
CA VAL A 121 -4.36 -5.82 -1.17
C VAL A 121 -3.08 -5.60 -1.99
N ILE A 122 -2.04 -5.01 -1.38
CA ILE A 122 -0.75 -4.79 -2.06
C ILE A 122 -0.14 -6.12 -2.53
N ARG A 123 -0.15 -7.14 -1.65
CA ARG A 123 0.36 -8.48 -1.98
C ARG A 123 -0.42 -9.16 -3.09
N CYS A 124 -1.75 -8.96 -3.16
CA CYS A 124 -2.56 -9.49 -4.27
C CYS A 124 -2.13 -8.93 -5.63
N GLY A 125 -1.52 -7.74 -5.68
CA GLY A 125 -0.97 -7.17 -6.92
C GLY A 125 0.43 -7.65 -7.28
N GLY A 126 1.06 -8.50 -6.46
CA GLY A 126 2.44 -8.94 -6.65
C GLY A 126 3.50 -7.95 -6.16
N TYR A 127 3.09 -6.96 -5.35
CA TYR A 127 3.98 -5.99 -4.71
C TYR A 127 4.21 -6.35 -3.25
N GLU A 128 5.28 -5.79 -2.68
CA GLU A 128 5.66 -6.02 -1.29
C GLU A 128 5.84 -4.72 -0.53
N THR A 129 5.91 -4.83 0.80
CA THR A 129 6.18 -3.72 1.72
C THR A 129 7.32 -4.13 2.64
N TYR A 130 8.17 -3.19 3.02
CA TYR A 130 9.27 -3.44 3.95
C TYR A 130 8.83 -3.19 5.39
N ASP A 131 9.03 -4.16 6.27
CA ASP A 131 8.66 -4.06 7.68
C ASP A 131 9.76 -3.35 8.48
N MET A 132 9.42 -2.28 9.19
CA MET A 132 10.39 -1.48 9.97
C MET A 132 10.40 -1.77 11.47
N GLY A 133 9.46 -2.58 11.95
CA GLY A 133 9.31 -3.00 13.34
C GLY A 133 8.50 -4.26 13.36
#